data_AF-A0A945HQW9-F1
#
_entry.id   AF-A0A945HQW9-F1
#
_cell.length_a   1.000
_cell.length_b   1.000
_cell.length_c   1.000
_cell.angle_alpha   90.00
_cell.angle_beta   90.00
_cell.angle_gamma   90.00
#
_symmetry.space_group_name_H-M   'P 1'
#
loop_
_entity.id
_entity.type
_entity.pdbx_description
1 polymer ?
#
loop_
_entity_poly.entity_id
_entity_poly.type
_entity_poly.pdbx_seq_one_letter_code
_entity_poly.pdbx_strand_id
1 'polypeptide(L)'
;MECKVSFLVVICKINLLCTVKSTLSPLITEFKPHLVQSIKLKKPTSTLHKPFDNINEILEAIKAYNKQLYLCCLMTYGCLLRPHREIRELTWSDFSDDLTYIHLSGNRNKSGRNRIVPVPSYVRQLLVKGE
;
A
#
# COMPACT_ATOMS: atom_id res chain seq x y z
N MET A 1 -29.93 8.54 -14.71
CA MET A 1 -29.18 7.33 -15.10
C MET A 1 -28.05 7.66 -16.09
N GLU A 2 -27.48 8.87 -16.06
CA GLU A 2 -26.53 9.35 -17.09
C GLU A 2 -25.07 9.46 -16.61
N CYS A 3 -24.79 9.33 -15.31
CA CYS A 3 -23.44 9.52 -14.78
C CYS A 3 -22.50 8.30 -14.90
N LYS A 4 -23.00 7.11 -15.29
CA LYS A 4 -22.17 5.90 -15.41
C LYS A 4 -21.53 5.72 -16.79
N VAL A 5 -22.14 6.22 -17.85
CA VAL A 5 -21.64 6.03 -19.23
C VAL A 5 -20.40 6.90 -19.50
N SER A 6 -20.35 8.13 -18.97
CA SER A 6 -19.20 9.03 -19.12
C SER A 6 -17.96 8.55 -18.36
N PHE A 7 -18.13 7.85 -17.24
CA PHE A 7 -17.01 7.37 -16.40
C PHE A 7 -16.26 6.21 -17.06
N LEU A 8 -16.98 5.28 -17.71
CA LEU A 8 -16.38 4.14 -18.40
C LEU A 8 -15.61 4.57 -19.65
N VAL A 9 -16.11 5.56 -20.39
CA VAL A 9 -15.47 6.07 -21.61
C VAL A 9 -14.13 6.76 -21.28
N VAL A 10 -14.05 7.48 -20.16
CA VAL A 10 -12.82 8.16 -19.73
C VAL A 10 -11.78 7.16 -19.19
N ILE A 11 -12.20 6.18 -18.38
CA ILE A 11 -11.30 5.11 -17.90
C ILE A 11 -10.77 4.28 -19.08
N CYS A 12 -11.62 3.94 -20.05
CA CYS A 12 -11.22 3.15 -21.21
C CYS A 12 -10.24 3.91 -22.12
N LYS A 13 -10.45 5.20 -22.37
CA LYS A 13 -9.52 6.03 -23.17
C LYS A 13 -8.14 6.21 -22.53
N ILE A 14 -8.07 6.38 -21.21
CA ILE A 14 -6.81 6.58 -20.48
C ILE A 14 -6.02 5.26 -20.38
N ASN A 15 -6.69 4.14 -20.07
CA ASN A 15 -6.04 2.83 -20.06
C ASN A 15 -5.59 2.41 -21.46
N LEU A 16 -6.38 2.69 -22.50
CA LEU A 16 -6.01 2.32 -23.87
C LEU A 16 -4.71 3.02 -24.31
N LEU A 17 -4.54 4.33 -24.05
CA LEU A 17 -3.32 5.05 -24.42
C LEU A 17 -2.08 4.56 -23.66
N CYS A 18 -2.23 4.24 -22.37
CA CYS A 18 -1.13 3.67 -21.57
C CYS A 18 -0.76 2.27 -22.04
N THR A 19 -1.74 1.41 -22.31
CA THR A 19 -1.54 0.05 -22.83
C THR A 19 -0.95 0.07 -24.24
N VAL A 20 -1.46 0.91 -25.13
CA VAL A 20 -0.93 1.10 -26.49
C VAL A 20 0.52 1.58 -26.43
N LYS A 21 0.87 2.52 -25.52
CA LYS A 21 2.26 2.95 -25.34
C LYS A 21 3.14 1.83 -24.77
N SER A 22 2.68 1.07 -23.77
CA SER A 22 3.50 -0.02 -23.20
C SER A 22 3.75 -1.15 -24.19
N THR A 23 2.76 -1.48 -25.03
CA THR A 23 2.83 -2.63 -25.95
C THR A 23 3.41 -2.27 -27.32
N LEU A 24 3.10 -1.09 -27.87
CA LEU A 24 3.60 -0.66 -29.18
C LEU A 24 4.89 0.16 -29.12
N SER A 25 5.27 0.73 -27.97
CA SER A 25 6.54 1.49 -27.90
C SER A 25 7.77 0.65 -28.23
N PRO A 26 7.90 -0.62 -27.82
CA PRO A 26 9.06 -1.43 -28.20
C PRO A 26 9.13 -1.62 -29.73
N LEU A 27 8.00 -1.93 -30.35
CA LEU A 27 7.89 -2.16 -31.80
C LEU A 27 8.14 -0.88 -32.61
N ILE A 28 7.56 0.26 -32.21
CA ILE A 28 7.68 1.53 -32.94
C ILE A 28 9.07 2.15 -32.77
N THR A 29 9.75 1.89 -31.65
CA THR A 29 11.09 2.42 -31.41
C THR A 29 12.12 1.85 -32.39
N GLU A 30 11.95 0.60 -32.84
CA GLU A 30 12.78 -0.02 -33.87
C GLU A 30 12.68 0.70 -35.23
N PHE A 31 11.47 1.16 -35.61
CA PHE A 31 11.24 1.81 -36.90
C PHE A 31 11.40 3.35 -36.85
N LYS A 32 11.08 4.01 -35.73
CA LYS A 32 11.18 5.48 -35.58
C LYS A 32 11.39 5.90 -34.12
N PRO A 33 12.64 6.11 -33.66
CA PRO A 33 13.00 6.22 -32.25
C PRO A 33 12.50 7.46 -31.48
N HIS A 34 11.75 8.37 -32.11
CA HIS A 34 11.27 9.61 -31.47
C HIS A 34 9.75 9.84 -31.53
N LEU A 35 9.00 8.97 -32.22
CA LEU A 35 7.57 9.16 -32.42
C LEU A 35 6.79 9.12 -31.10
N VAL A 36 7.14 8.16 -30.24
CA VAL A 36 6.43 7.85 -28.99
C VAL A 36 6.86 8.75 -27.81
N GLN A 37 8.01 9.42 -27.93
CA GLN A 37 8.51 10.37 -26.92
C GLN A 37 7.65 11.64 -26.86
N SER A 38 7.08 12.07 -27.99
CA SER A 38 6.22 13.26 -28.09
C SER A 38 4.85 13.09 -27.40
N ILE A 39 4.41 11.86 -27.16
CA ILE A 39 3.11 11.55 -26.57
C ILE A 39 3.17 11.67 -25.05
N LYS A 40 2.74 12.81 -24.52
CA LYS A 40 2.58 13.04 -23.07
C LYS A 40 1.39 12.24 -22.55
N LEU A 41 1.66 11.19 -21.79
CA LEU A 41 0.63 10.47 -21.04
C LEU A 41 0.24 11.30 -19.80
N LYS A 42 -1.05 11.62 -19.66
CA LYS A 42 -1.57 12.15 -18.39
C LYS A 42 -1.71 10.97 -17.42
N LYS A 43 -0.79 10.87 -16.46
CA LYS A 43 -0.97 9.94 -15.34
C LYS A 43 -2.22 10.38 -14.57
N PRO A 44 -3.14 9.46 -14.23
CA PRO A 44 -4.26 9.81 -13.38
C PRO A 44 -3.71 10.34 -12.05
N THR A 45 -4.19 11.50 -11.61
CA THR A 45 -3.87 12.04 -10.29
C THR A 45 -4.53 11.15 -9.25
N SER A 46 -3.73 10.44 -8.45
CA SER A 46 -4.27 9.66 -7.33
C SER A 46 -4.81 10.61 -6.28
N THR A 47 -6.13 10.66 -6.13
CA THR A 47 -6.79 11.37 -5.03
C THR A 47 -6.66 10.54 -3.76
N LEU A 48 -6.00 11.10 -2.75
CA LEU A 48 -5.98 10.47 -1.43
C LEU A 48 -7.38 10.51 -0.82
N HIS A 49 -7.75 9.45 -0.08
CA HIS A 49 -9.01 9.46 0.67
C HIS A 49 -8.99 10.52 1.75
N LYS A 50 -10.17 11.07 2.07
CA LYS A 50 -10.33 12.00 3.20
C LYS A 50 -9.95 11.28 4.50
N PRO A 51 -9.34 11.99 5.46
CA PRO A 51 -9.09 11.43 6.78
C PRO A 51 -10.43 11.10 7.47
N PHE A 52 -10.39 10.15 8.40
CA PHE A 52 -11.54 9.83 9.24
C PHE A 52 -11.61 10.80 10.42
N ASP A 53 -12.80 11.33 10.68
CA ASP A 53 -13.02 12.27 11.78
C ASP A 53 -12.96 11.55 13.15
N ASN A 54 -13.55 10.35 13.23
CA ASN A 54 -13.71 9.63 14.49
C ASN A 54 -13.02 8.26 14.47
N ILE A 55 -11.69 8.26 14.65
CA ILE A 55 -10.86 7.06 14.53
C ILE A 55 -11.22 6.01 15.59
N ASN A 56 -11.54 6.43 16.81
CA ASN A 56 -11.83 5.52 17.93
C ASN A 56 -13.07 4.65 17.66
N GLU A 57 -14.16 5.25 17.19
CA GLU A 57 -15.40 4.53 16.87
C GLU A 57 -15.17 3.47 15.79
N ILE A 58 -14.41 3.83 14.75
CA ILE A 58 -14.06 2.92 13.65
C ILE A 58 -13.20 1.76 14.16
N LEU A 59 -12.18 2.06 14.96
CA LEU A 59 -11.29 1.03 15.51
C LEU A 59 -12.04 0.06 16.44
N GLU A 60 -12.95 0.56 17.28
CA GLU A 60 -13.77 -0.31 18.14
C GLU A 60 -14.78 -1.15 17.34
N ALA A 61 -15.37 -0.60 16.28
CA ALA A 61 -16.21 -1.39 15.37
C ALA A 61 -15.42 -2.51 14.68
N ILE A 62 -14.19 -2.24 14.23
CA ILE A 62 -13.29 -3.24 13.64
C ILE A 62 -12.91 -4.31 14.68
N LYS A 63 -12.64 -3.91 15.92
CA LYS A 63 -12.30 -4.81 17.02
C LYS A 63 -13.43 -5.78 17.34
N ALA A 64 -14.67 -5.28 17.36
CA ALA A 64 -15.86 -6.10 17.56
C ALA A 64 -16.08 -7.09 16.41
N TYR A 65 -15.75 -6.69 15.17
CA TYR A 65 -15.87 -7.54 14.00
C TYR A 65 -14.78 -8.62 13.91
N ASN A 66 -13.50 -8.24 14.02
CA ASN A 66 -12.37 -9.17 13.91
C ASN A 66 -11.12 -8.64 14.64
N LYS A 67 -10.68 -9.37 15.67
CA LYS A 67 -9.50 -9.02 16.49
C LYS A 67 -8.19 -9.02 15.69
N GLN A 68 -8.02 -9.91 14.71
CA GLN A 68 -6.81 -9.93 13.87
C GLN A 68 -6.77 -8.73 12.92
N LEU A 69 -7.91 -8.35 12.36
CA LEU A 69 -8.01 -7.16 11.52
C LEU A 69 -7.70 -5.90 12.34
N TYR A 70 -8.25 -5.81 13.56
CA TYR A 70 -7.96 -4.74 14.49
C TYR A 70 -6.47 -4.63 14.82
N LEU A 71 -5.81 -5.76 15.10
CA LEU A 71 -4.36 -5.79 15.33
C LEU A 71 -3.58 -5.31 14.10
N CYS A 72 -3.96 -5.74 12.89
CA CYS A 72 -3.36 -5.26 11.64
C CYS A 72 -3.52 -3.75 11.45
N CYS A 73 -4.71 -3.20 11.76
CA CYS A 73 -4.94 -1.76 11.73
C CYS A 73 -4.07 -1.01 12.74
N LEU A 74 -3.94 -1.50 13.98
CA LEU A 74 -3.07 -0.91 14.99
C LEU A 74 -1.60 -0.96 14.59
N MET A 75 -1.13 -2.05 14.00
CA MET A 75 0.23 -2.17 13.48
C MET A 75 0.47 -1.20 12.31
N THR A 76 -0.53 -1.02 11.45
CA THR A 76 -0.45 -0.07 10.32
C THR A 76 -0.38 1.38 10.80
N TYR A 77 -1.28 1.80 11.68
CA TYR A 77 -1.34 3.20 12.13
C TYR A 77 -0.33 3.52 13.23
N GLY A 78 -0.13 2.59 14.17
CA GLY A 78 0.77 2.77 15.32
C GLY A 78 2.24 2.50 15.00
N CYS A 79 2.53 1.57 14.09
CA CYS A 79 3.91 1.22 13.70
C CYS A 79 4.25 1.64 12.25
N LEU A 80 3.32 2.30 11.53
CA LEU A 80 3.51 2.77 10.14
C LEU A 80 3.94 1.66 9.18
N LEU A 81 3.46 0.44 9.42
CA LEU A 81 3.76 -0.73 8.59
C LEU A 81 2.78 -0.87 7.45
N ARG A 82 3.26 -1.31 6.29
CA ARG A 82 2.43 -1.56 5.11
C ARG A 82 1.73 -2.92 5.25
N PRO A 83 0.40 -2.99 5.28
CA PRO A 83 -0.32 -4.24 5.55
C PRO A 83 -0.08 -5.32 4.49
N HIS A 84 0.00 -4.92 3.23
CA HIS A 84 0.11 -5.83 2.08
C HIS A 84 1.50 -6.43 1.86
N ARG A 85 2.54 -5.95 2.58
CA ARG A 85 3.91 -6.46 2.48
C ARG A 85 4.50 -6.72 3.86
N GLU A 86 4.70 -5.65 4.61
CA GLU A 86 5.47 -5.70 5.86
C GLU A 86 4.74 -6.46 6.96
N ILE A 87 3.43 -6.22 7.15
CA ILE A 87 2.65 -6.95 8.17
C ILE A 87 2.43 -8.41 7.77
N ARG A 88 2.14 -8.66 6.48
CA ARG A 88 1.87 -10.01 5.97
C ARG A 88 3.07 -10.95 6.07
N GLU A 89 4.28 -10.43 5.90
CA GLU A 89 5.54 -11.19 5.94
C GLU A 89 6.24 -11.13 7.31
N LEU A 90 5.60 -10.50 8.30
CA LEU A 90 6.18 -10.31 9.62
C LEU A 90 6.18 -11.63 10.40
N THR A 91 7.32 -11.94 11.02
CA THR A 91 7.51 -13.13 11.85
C THR A 91 7.93 -12.74 13.25
N TRP A 92 7.80 -13.64 14.22
CA TRP A 92 8.28 -13.40 15.59
C TRP A 92 9.78 -13.14 15.67
N SER A 93 10.57 -13.63 14.70
CA SER A 93 12.00 -13.38 14.62
C SER A 93 12.37 -11.95 14.23
N ASP A 94 11.41 -11.21 13.64
CA ASP A 94 11.61 -9.80 13.29
C ASP A 94 11.41 -8.87 14.50
N PHE A 95 10.81 -9.35 15.60
CA PHE A 95 10.65 -8.59 16.83
C PHE A 95 11.86 -8.74 17.75
N SER A 96 12.15 -7.70 18.53
CA SER A 96 13.06 -7.82 19.67
C SER A 96 12.47 -8.72 20.77
N ASP A 97 13.32 -9.25 21.66
CA ASP A 97 12.89 -10.20 22.71
C ASP A 97 11.83 -9.60 23.65
N ASP A 98 11.93 -8.31 23.92
CA ASP A 98 11.02 -7.49 24.72
C ASP A 98 9.83 -6.90 23.92
N LEU A 99 9.73 -7.24 22.63
CA LEU A 99 8.71 -6.74 21.68
C LEU A 99 8.68 -5.21 21.54
N THR A 100 9.74 -4.50 21.93
CA THR A 100 9.79 -3.04 21.88
C THR A 100 10.15 -2.51 20.50
N TYR A 101 10.81 -3.34 19.67
CA TYR A 101 11.21 -2.98 18.32
C TYR A 101 10.87 -4.06 17.31
N ILE A 102 10.63 -3.62 16.07
CA ILE A 102 10.53 -4.47 14.87
C ILE A 102 11.72 -4.14 13.97
N HIS A 103 12.45 -5.17 13.58
CA HIS A 103 13.58 -5.12 12.67
C HIS A 103 13.16 -5.55 11.27
N LEU A 104 13.09 -4.59 10.35
CA LEU A 104 12.79 -4.86 8.94
C LEU A 104 14.08 -4.85 8.13
N SER A 105 14.47 -6.03 7.63
CA SER A 105 15.63 -6.19 6.75
C SER A 105 15.48 -5.39 5.45
N GLY A 106 16.59 -4.77 5.02
CA GLY A 106 16.68 -4.00 3.79
C GLY A 106 16.38 -4.82 2.54
N ASN A 107 16.62 -6.13 2.55
CA ASN A 107 16.31 -7.02 1.43
C ASN A 107 14.81 -7.06 1.10
N ARG A 108 13.95 -6.83 2.09
CA ARG A 108 12.48 -6.76 1.91
C ARG A 108 12.00 -5.36 1.51
N ASN A 109 12.87 -4.34 1.58
CA ASN A 109 12.52 -2.94 1.34
C ASN A 109 12.97 -2.48 -0.05
N LYS A 110 12.13 -1.66 -0.70
CA LYS A 110 12.45 -1.04 -2.01
C LYS A 110 13.78 -0.27 -2.02
N SER A 111 14.16 0.32 -0.88
CA SER A 111 15.38 1.14 -0.76
C SER A 111 16.62 0.33 -0.34
N GLY A 112 16.50 -0.97 -0.04
CA GLY A 112 17.64 -1.79 0.42
C GLY A 112 18.15 -1.47 1.82
N ARG A 113 17.48 -0.60 2.58
CA ARG A 113 17.94 -0.15 3.92
C ARG A 113 17.17 -0.86 5.04
N ASN A 114 17.91 -1.27 6.07
CA ASN A 114 17.32 -1.77 7.31
C ASN A 114 16.51 -0.65 7.99
N ARG A 115 15.36 -1.02 8.54
CA ARG A 115 14.47 -0.09 9.26
C ARG A 115 14.13 -0.69 10.61
N ILE A 116 14.34 0.08 11.67
CA ILE A 116 13.94 -0.30 13.03
C ILE A 116 12.72 0.54 13.38
N VAL A 117 11.64 -0.12 13.80
CA VAL A 117 10.36 0.52 14.09
C VAL A 117 10.03 0.29 15.57
N PRO A 118 9.81 1.34 16.37
CA PRO A 118 9.40 1.18 17.76
C PRO A 118 7.94 0.71 17.83
N VAL A 119 7.66 -0.22 18.74
CA VAL A 119 6.33 -0.77 18.99
C VAL A 119 5.70 -0.09 20.20
N PRO A 120 4.58 0.62 20.04
CA PRO A 120 3.86 1.26 21.14
C PRO A 120 3.32 0.26 22.17
N SER A 121 3.24 0.68 23.44
CA SER A 121 2.81 -0.18 24.55
C SER A 121 1.43 -0.80 24.34
N TYR A 122 0.47 -0.06 23.79
CA TYR A 122 -0.88 -0.54 23.51
C TYR A 122 -0.92 -1.66 22.46
N VAL A 123 0.06 -1.73 21.56
CA VAL A 123 0.19 -2.85 20.61
C VAL A 123 0.84 -4.04 21.30
N ARG A 124 1.91 -3.80 22.08
CA ARG A 124 2.64 -4.87 22.81
C ARG A 124 1.73 -5.66 23.74
N GLN A 125 0.78 -5.00 24.40
CA GLN A 125 -0.20 -5.64 25.28
C GLN A 125 -1.14 -6.62 24.54
N LEU A 126 -1.30 -6.45 23.23
CA LEU A 126 -2.14 -7.32 22.39
C LEU A 126 -1.34 -8.45 21.73
N LEU A 127 -0.01 -8.32 21.66
CA LEU A 127 0.88 -9.33 21.10
C LEU A 127 1.17 -10.38 22.17
N VAL A 128 0.52 -11.52 22.07
CA VAL A 128 0.82 -12.70 22.88
C VAL A 128 1.68 -13.63 22.03
N LYS A 129 2.93 -13.87 22.43
CA LYS A 129 3.72 -14.97 21.85
C LYS A 129 3.00 -16.27 22.21
N GLY A 130 2.34 -16.87 21.22
CA GLY A 130 1.88 -18.25 21.32
C GLY A 130 3.08 -19.18 21.28
N GLU A 131 2.96 -20.34 21.95
CA GLU A 131 3.95 -21.42 22.00
C GLU A 131 4.52 -21.80 20.61
#